data_AF-A0A2R6PC54-F1
#
_entry.id   AF-A0A2R6PC54-F1
#
_cell.length_a   1.000
_cell.length_b   1.000
_cell.length_c   1.000
_cell.angle_alpha   90.00
_cell.angle_beta   90.00
_cell.angle_gamma   90.00
#
_symmetry.space_group_name_H-M   'P 1'
#
loop_
_entity.id
_entity.type
_entity.pdbx_description
1 polymer ?
#
loop_
_entity_poly.entity_id
_entity_poly.type
_entity_poly.pdbx_seq_one_letter_code
_entity_poly.pdbx_strand_id
1 'polypeptide(L)'
;MVTEARDRVGGNITTVERDGYLWEEGPNSFQPSDSMLTMVVGSVLKDDLVLGDPNAPRFVLWDGKLRPVPSKPTDLPFFDLMSLGGKLRAGFDALGLRPPQPGREESVEEFVRHNLGDEVFERLIEPFCSGDPSKLSMKAAFGKVWNLEQNGGSIIGGTFKAIQNRANSQKPPRDVRLPKPKGQTVR
;
A
#
# COMPACT_ATOMS: atom_id res chain seq x y z
N MET A 1 21.71 -26.01 -7.74
CA MET A 1 20.90 -27.04 -7.07
C MET A 1 19.94 -26.33 -6.13
N VAL A 2 18.65 -26.68 -6.14
CA VAL A 2 17.63 -26.13 -5.24
C VAL A 2 17.17 -27.26 -4.32
N THR A 3 17.04 -27.01 -3.03
CA THR A 3 16.58 -27.99 -2.02
C THR A 3 15.35 -27.45 -1.31
N GLU A 4 14.31 -28.28 -1.19
CA GLU A 4 13.04 -27.96 -0.52
C GLU A 4 12.79 -29.01 0.57
N ALA A 5 12.31 -28.57 1.72
CA ALA A 5 12.06 -29.44 2.88
C ALA A 5 10.66 -30.08 2.82
N ARG A 6 9.71 -29.41 2.18
CA ARG A 6 8.35 -29.92 1.95
C ARG A 6 8.29 -30.87 0.76
N ASP A 7 7.19 -31.60 0.66
CA ASP A 7 6.85 -32.48 -0.47
C ASP A 7 6.47 -31.73 -1.75
N ARG A 8 6.32 -30.41 -1.66
CA ARG A 8 5.99 -29.53 -2.78
C ARG A 8 6.84 -28.26 -2.79
N VAL A 9 7.05 -27.73 -4.00
CA VAL A 9 7.59 -26.38 -4.20
C VAL A 9 6.51 -25.31 -4.04
N GLY A 10 6.92 -24.05 -3.90
CA GLY A 10 6.03 -22.87 -3.92
C GLY A 10 5.92 -22.12 -2.58
N GLY A 11 6.48 -22.65 -1.50
CA GLY A 11 6.50 -21.97 -0.21
C GLY A 11 5.10 -21.65 0.33
N ASN A 12 4.77 -20.36 0.46
CA ASN A 12 3.45 -19.92 0.93
C ASN A 12 2.40 -19.82 -0.18
N ILE A 13 2.78 -20.02 -1.45
CA ILE A 13 1.85 -19.99 -2.58
C ILE A 13 1.20 -21.37 -2.68
N THR A 14 -0.14 -21.40 -2.54
CA THR A 14 -0.94 -22.62 -2.56
C THR A 14 -2.33 -22.31 -3.10
N THR A 15 -2.61 -22.84 -4.28
CA THR A 15 -3.94 -22.80 -4.89
C THR A 15 -4.62 -24.15 -4.66
N VAL A 16 -5.89 -24.13 -4.25
CA VAL A 16 -6.72 -25.33 -4.08
C VAL A 16 -7.95 -25.22 -4.97
N GLU A 17 -8.23 -26.31 -5.68
CA GLU A 17 -9.46 -26.48 -6.44
C GLU A 17 -10.29 -27.62 -5.85
N ARG A 18 -11.53 -27.34 -5.44
CA ARG A 18 -12.45 -28.34 -4.89
C ARG A 18 -13.90 -27.88 -5.06
N ASP A 19 -14.79 -28.83 -5.35
CA ASP A 19 -16.25 -28.59 -5.44
C ASP A 19 -16.63 -27.45 -6.41
N GLY A 20 -15.83 -27.24 -7.47
CA GLY A 20 -16.02 -26.16 -8.44
C GLY A 20 -15.52 -24.79 -7.99
N TYR A 21 -14.82 -24.71 -6.86
CA TYR A 21 -14.20 -23.49 -6.33
C TYR A 21 -12.69 -23.55 -6.46
N LEU A 22 -12.09 -22.39 -6.75
CA LEU A 22 -10.66 -22.15 -6.72
C LEU A 22 -10.36 -21.11 -5.64
N TRP A 23 -9.46 -21.39 -4.71
CA TRP A 23 -9.03 -20.42 -3.70
C TRP A 23 -7.54 -20.53 -3.39
N GLU A 24 -7.02 -19.47 -2.80
CA GLU A 24 -5.62 -19.34 -2.40
C GLU A 24 -5.53 -19.47 -0.87
N GLU A 25 -4.69 -20.39 -0.37
CA GLU A 25 -4.44 -20.54 1.09
C GLU A 25 -3.35 -19.59 1.59
N GLY A 26 -2.70 -18.86 0.68
CA GLY A 26 -1.68 -17.86 1.00
C GLY A 26 -1.92 -16.54 0.27
N PRO A 27 -0.95 -16.03 -0.52
CA PRO A 27 -1.15 -14.79 -1.25
C PRO A 27 -2.17 -14.96 -2.37
N ASN A 28 -3.25 -14.16 -2.33
CA ASN A 28 -4.29 -14.20 -3.35
C ASN A 28 -3.93 -13.36 -4.61
N SER A 29 -3.12 -12.31 -4.45
CA SER A 29 -2.72 -11.44 -5.56
C SER A 29 -1.39 -10.75 -5.25
N PHE A 30 -0.81 -10.08 -6.25
CA PHE A 30 0.39 -9.27 -6.10
C PHE A 30 0.21 -7.91 -6.79
N GLN A 31 0.88 -6.88 -6.27
CA GLN A 31 0.94 -5.57 -6.94
C GLN A 31 1.87 -5.67 -8.17
N PRO A 32 1.41 -5.32 -9.39
CA PRO A 32 2.27 -5.33 -10.56
C PRO A 32 3.47 -4.37 -10.41
N SER A 33 4.66 -4.90 -10.69
CA SER A 33 5.89 -4.14 -10.89
C SER A 33 6.53 -4.58 -12.20
N ASP A 34 7.38 -3.76 -12.79
CA ASP A 34 7.99 -4.11 -14.07
C ASP A 34 8.87 -5.37 -13.98
N SER A 35 9.56 -5.58 -12.85
CA SER A 35 10.32 -6.82 -12.62
C SER A 35 9.42 -8.05 -12.56
N MET A 36 8.31 -7.99 -11.80
CA MET A 36 7.34 -9.09 -11.70
C MET A 36 6.69 -9.38 -13.06
N LEU A 37 6.25 -8.34 -13.77
CA LEU A 37 5.63 -8.50 -15.09
C LEU A 37 6.62 -9.05 -16.12
N THR A 38 7.90 -8.66 -16.05
CA THR A 38 8.94 -9.22 -16.93
C THR A 38 9.12 -10.70 -16.67
N MET A 39 9.13 -11.13 -15.40
CA MET A 39 9.18 -12.55 -15.06
C MET A 39 7.96 -13.33 -15.59
N VAL A 40 6.75 -12.79 -15.41
CA VAL A 40 5.51 -13.44 -15.86
C VAL A 40 5.48 -13.55 -17.39
N VAL A 41 5.74 -12.45 -18.10
CA VAL A 41 5.74 -12.40 -19.57
C VAL A 41 6.85 -13.27 -20.18
N GLY A 42 7.97 -13.44 -19.47
CA GLY A 42 9.05 -14.35 -19.87
C GLY A 42 8.80 -15.82 -19.53
N SER A 43 7.69 -16.14 -18.88
CA SER A 43 7.33 -17.51 -18.45
C SER A 43 6.16 -18.07 -19.26
N VAL A 44 5.83 -19.34 -19.02
CA VAL A 44 4.64 -20.00 -19.60
C VAL A 44 3.31 -19.40 -19.09
N LEU A 45 3.33 -18.62 -18.01
CA LEU A 45 2.14 -18.05 -17.37
C LEU A 45 1.64 -16.74 -18.02
N LYS A 46 2.28 -16.29 -19.09
CA LYS A 46 1.97 -15.00 -19.73
C LYS A 46 0.48 -14.87 -20.07
N ASP A 47 -0.10 -15.92 -20.64
CA ASP A 47 -1.47 -15.91 -21.13
C ASP A 47 -2.50 -16.20 -20.01
N ASP A 48 -2.04 -16.65 -18.85
CA ASP A 48 -2.86 -16.92 -17.65
C ASP A 48 -2.89 -15.72 -16.67
N LEU A 49 -2.17 -14.63 -16.98
CA LEU A 49 -2.14 -13.45 -16.11
C LEU A 49 -3.50 -12.74 -16.10
N VAL A 50 -4.21 -12.86 -14.98
CA VAL A 50 -5.46 -12.13 -14.72
C VAL A 50 -5.18 -10.85 -13.96
N LEU A 51 -5.68 -9.72 -14.47
CA LEU A 51 -5.58 -8.42 -13.81
C LEU A 51 -6.85 -8.14 -12.99
N GLY A 52 -6.68 -7.81 -11.71
CA GLY A 52 -7.79 -7.39 -10.85
C GLY A 52 -8.41 -6.06 -11.30
N ASP A 53 -9.70 -5.87 -10.99
CA ASP A 53 -10.41 -4.62 -11.31
C ASP A 53 -9.78 -3.44 -10.55
N PRO A 54 -9.21 -2.43 -11.24
CA PRO A 54 -8.62 -1.26 -10.60
C PRO A 54 -9.63 -0.40 -9.84
N ASN A 55 -10.92 -0.51 -10.14
CA ASN A 55 -11.99 0.27 -9.51
C ASN A 55 -12.69 -0.48 -8.39
N ALA A 56 -12.26 -1.70 -8.05
CA ALA A 56 -12.83 -2.46 -6.96
C ALA A 56 -12.75 -1.65 -5.65
N PRO A 57 -13.90 -1.33 -5.01
CA PRO A 57 -13.91 -0.56 -3.78
C PRO A 57 -13.33 -1.37 -2.63
N ARG A 58 -12.64 -0.69 -1.71
CA ARG A 58 -12.20 -1.24 -0.43
C ARG A 58 -13.09 -0.69 0.65
N PHE A 59 -13.45 -1.51 1.64
CA PHE A 59 -14.32 -1.11 2.72
C PHE A 59 -13.64 -1.33 4.07
N VAL A 60 -13.97 -0.49 5.03
CA VAL A 60 -13.69 -0.70 6.45
C VAL A 60 -15.03 -0.85 7.15
N LEU A 61 -15.16 -1.90 7.98
CA LEU A 61 -16.29 -2.03 8.88
C LEU A 61 -16.05 -1.11 10.07
N TRP A 62 -16.85 -0.06 10.19
CA TRP A 62 -16.74 0.89 11.30
C TRP A 62 -18.12 1.31 11.77
N ASP A 63 -18.34 1.23 13.08
CA ASP A 63 -19.62 1.56 13.71
C ASP A 63 -20.80 0.78 13.09
N GLY A 64 -20.60 -0.54 12.92
CA GLY A 64 -21.60 -1.46 12.36
C GLY A 64 -21.92 -1.25 10.87
N LYS A 65 -21.19 -0.38 10.16
CA LYS A 65 -21.44 -0.06 8.74
C LYS A 65 -20.18 -0.27 7.90
N LEU A 66 -20.34 -0.86 6.72
CA LEU A 66 -19.29 -0.91 5.70
C LEU A 66 -19.15 0.46 5.05
N ARG A 67 -17.99 1.07 5.20
CA ARG A 67 -17.69 2.42 4.70
C ARG A 67 -16.58 2.35 3.66
N PRO A 68 -16.78 2.92 2.46
CA PRO A 68 -15.78 2.85 1.40
C PRO A 68 -14.56 3.70 1.74
N VAL A 69 -13.38 3.16 1.45
CA VAL A 69 -12.10 3.86 1.56
C VAL A 69 -11.87 4.67 0.29
N PRO A 70 -11.53 5.96 0.39
CA PRO A 70 -11.41 6.85 -0.75
C PRO A 70 -10.21 6.42 -1.58
N SER A 71 -10.44 6.19 -2.87
CA SER A 71 -9.43 5.76 -3.83
C SER A 71 -8.89 6.93 -4.67
N LYS A 72 -9.71 7.98 -4.82
CA LYS A 72 -9.45 9.16 -5.63
C LYS A 72 -9.79 10.42 -4.82
N PRO A 73 -9.16 11.58 -5.13
CA PRO A 73 -9.52 12.85 -4.50
C PRO A 73 -11.00 13.21 -4.65
N THR A 74 -11.65 12.76 -5.74
CA THR A 74 -13.10 12.91 -5.98
C THR A 74 -13.98 12.20 -4.97
N ASP A 75 -13.43 11.24 -4.22
CA ASP A 75 -14.17 10.44 -3.23
C ASP A 75 -14.20 11.14 -1.86
N LEU A 76 -13.32 12.12 -1.63
CA LEU A 76 -13.18 12.83 -0.34
C LEU A 76 -14.46 13.54 0.16
N PRO A 77 -15.34 14.10 -0.70
CA PRO A 77 -16.61 14.69 -0.25
C PRO A 77 -17.57 13.66 0.34
N PHE A 78 -17.58 12.44 -0.18
CA PHE A 78 -18.45 11.33 0.26
C PHE A 78 -17.78 10.43 1.30
N PHE A 79 -16.52 10.71 1.62
CA PHE A 79 -15.74 9.96 2.57
C PHE A 79 -16.25 10.20 4.00
N ASP A 80 -16.91 9.19 4.57
CA ASP A 80 -17.54 9.25 5.89
C ASP A 80 -16.87 8.29 6.89
N LEU A 81 -15.56 8.05 6.77
CA LEU A 81 -14.81 7.26 7.75
C LEU A 81 -14.18 8.14 8.84
N MET A 82 -13.95 9.42 8.53
CA MET A 82 -13.39 10.40 9.45
C MET A 82 -14.38 11.51 9.75
N SER A 83 -14.37 11.98 10.99
CA SER A 83 -15.07 13.20 11.39
C SER A 83 -14.45 14.41 10.69
N LEU A 84 -15.18 15.53 10.63
CA LEU A 84 -14.63 16.79 10.12
C LEU A 84 -13.38 17.21 10.90
N GLY A 85 -13.37 17.03 12.22
CA GLY A 85 -12.21 17.29 13.08
C GLY A 85 -11.03 16.37 12.76
N GLY A 86 -11.29 15.08 12.53
CA GLY A 86 -10.27 14.11 12.11
C GLY A 86 -9.64 14.47 10.77
N LYS A 87 -10.45 14.86 9.78
CA LYS A 87 -9.97 15.33 8.46
C LYS A 87 -9.07 16.55 8.57
N LEU A 88 -9.50 17.56 9.36
CA LEU A 88 -8.71 18.78 9.58
C LEU A 88 -7.41 18.46 10.32
N ARG A 89 -7.47 17.69 11.40
CA ARG A 89 -6.28 17.25 12.16
C ARG A 89 -5.28 16.53 11.25
N ALA A 90 -5.74 15.55 10.47
CA ALA A 90 -4.88 14.81 9.55
C ALA A 90 -4.23 15.72 8.51
N GLY A 91 -4.99 16.64 7.92
CA GLY A 91 -4.47 17.58 6.93
C GLY A 91 -3.43 18.54 7.50
N PHE A 92 -3.69 19.10 8.69
CA PHE A 92 -2.79 20.02 9.37
C PHE A 92 -1.51 19.34 9.88
N ASP A 93 -1.63 18.19 10.55
CA ASP A 93 -0.48 17.46 11.06
C ASP A 93 0.40 16.94 9.91
N ALA A 94 -0.19 16.52 8.78
CA ALA A 94 0.55 16.09 7.59
C ALA A 94 1.39 17.21 6.91
N LEU A 95 1.07 18.48 7.17
CA LEU A 95 1.87 19.64 6.72
C LEU A 95 3.15 19.82 7.55
N GLY A 96 3.28 19.13 8.69
CA GLY A 96 4.45 19.23 9.57
C GLY A 96 4.27 20.22 10.71
N LEU A 97 3.04 20.39 11.22
CA LEU A 97 2.83 21.18 12.44
C LEU A 97 3.51 20.57 13.67
N ARG A 98 3.73 19.25 13.67
CA ARG A 98 4.55 18.58 14.66
C ARG A 98 5.90 18.20 14.05
N PRO A 99 7.03 18.55 14.69
CA PRO A 99 8.34 18.20 14.17
C PRO A 99 8.54 16.69 14.22
N PRO A 100 9.30 16.11 13.28
CA PRO A 100 9.72 14.71 13.34
C PRO A 100 10.41 14.40 14.67
N GLN A 101 10.31 13.17 15.18
CA GLN A 101 11.03 12.73 16.39
C GLN A 101 12.42 12.19 15.99
N PRO A 102 13.52 12.96 16.20
CA PRO A 102 14.84 12.51 15.77
C PRO A 102 15.38 11.38 16.66
N GLY A 103 16.06 10.42 16.02
CA GLY A 103 16.92 9.45 16.71
C GLY A 103 16.23 8.24 17.34
N ARG A 104 14.93 8.04 17.11
CA ARG A 104 14.19 6.87 17.58
C ARG A 104 13.52 6.13 16.42
N GLU A 105 13.53 4.80 16.49
CA GLU A 105 12.68 3.98 15.64
C GLU A 105 11.26 3.97 16.22
N GLU A 106 10.32 4.50 15.45
CA GLU A 106 8.91 4.55 15.84
C GLU A 106 8.16 3.35 15.29
N SER A 107 7.16 2.92 16.05
CA SER A 107 6.15 1.98 15.56
C SER A 107 5.26 2.64 14.50
N VAL A 108 4.56 1.82 13.72
CA VAL A 108 3.54 2.30 12.77
C VAL A 108 2.46 3.10 13.49
N GLU A 109 2.04 2.65 14.68
CA GLU A 109 1.06 3.37 15.49
C GLU A 109 1.53 4.75 15.90
N GLU A 110 2.71 4.85 16.52
CA GLU A 110 3.27 6.13 16.99
C GLU A 110 3.41 7.13 15.84
N PHE A 111 4.00 6.68 14.72
CA PHE A 111 4.23 7.54 13.57
C PHE A 111 2.92 8.09 13.00
N VAL A 112 1.91 7.23 12.83
CA VAL A 112 0.64 7.61 12.21
C VAL A 112 -0.17 8.51 13.15
N ARG A 113 -0.28 8.17 14.44
CA ARG A 113 -0.98 9.02 15.41
C ARG A 113 -0.33 10.40 15.51
N HIS A 114 1.00 10.46 15.45
CA HIS A 114 1.76 11.70 15.47
C HIS A 114 1.52 12.57 14.23
N ASN A 115 1.60 11.99 13.03
CA ASN A 115 1.55 12.73 11.75
C ASN A 115 0.14 12.93 11.17
N LEU A 116 -0.81 12.05 11.51
CA LEU A 116 -2.12 11.97 10.86
C LEU A 116 -3.28 11.89 11.86
N GLY A 117 -2.99 11.63 13.14
CA GLY A 117 -3.98 11.57 14.21
C GLY A 117 -4.64 10.21 14.40
N ASP A 118 -5.36 10.10 15.51
CA ASP A 118 -5.93 8.83 16.00
C ASP A 118 -6.98 8.24 15.05
N GLU A 119 -7.85 9.07 14.46
CA GLU A 119 -8.87 8.58 13.53
C GLU A 119 -8.26 7.95 12.28
N VAL A 120 -7.14 8.49 11.79
CA VAL A 120 -6.44 7.89 10.64
C VAL A 120 -5.84 6.55 11.04
N PHE A 121 -5.26 6.46 12.23
CA PHE A 121 -4.72 5.20 12.71
C PHE A 121 -5.80 4.13 12.85
N GLU A 122 -6.82 4.37 13.67
CA GLU A 122 -7.83 3.37 14.05
C GLU A 122 -8.73 2.97 12.88
N ARG A 123 -9.01 3.91 11.97
CA ARG A 123 -10.02 3.70 10.93
C ARG A 123 -9.44 3.45 9.56
N LEU A 124 -8.20 3.85 9.30
CA LEU A 124 -7.55 3.62 8.01
C LEU A 124 -6.34 2.70 8.14
N ILE A 125 -5.42 2.92 9.07
CA ILE A 125 -4.15 2.18 9.07
C ILE A 125 -4.27 0.81 9.74
N GLU A 126 -4.85 0.75 10.94
CA GLU A 126 -5.01 -0.49 11.70
C GLU A 126 -5.76 -1.58 10.91
N PRO A 127 -6.90 -1.29 10.23
CA PRO A 127 -7.61 -2.31 9.44
C PRO A 127 -6.80 -2.89 8.27
N PHE A 128 -5.77 -2.19 7.79
CA PHE A 128 -4.93 -2.64 6.67
C PHE A 128 -3.61 -3.28 7.12
N CYS A 129 -3.30 -3.31 8.42
CA CYS A 129 -2.11 -3.95 8.93
C CYS A 129 -2.36 -5.44 9.20
N SER A 130 -1.59 -6.32 8.57
CA SER A 130 -1.67 -7.78 8.80
C SER A 130 -0.89 -8.24 10.06
N GLY A 131 -0.72 -7.36 11.05
CA GLY A 131 0.02 -7.58 12.30
C GLY A 131 -0.19 -6.40 13.25
N ASP A 132 0.38 -6.47 14.45
CA ASP A 132 0.22 -5.46 15.51
C ASP A 132 1.00 -4.16 15.19
N PRO A 133 0.33 -3.05 14.84
CA PRO A 133 0.99 -1.82 14.43
C PRO A 133 1.82 -1.17 15.54
N SER A 134 1.55 -1.48 16.81
CA SER A 134 2.32 -1.01 17.97
C SER A 134 3.72 -1.64 18.06
N LYS A 135 3.92 -2.79 17.38
CA LYS A 135 5.17 -3.55 17.36
C LYS A 135 5.89 -3.52 16.02
N LEU A 136 5.22 -3.07 14.96
CA LEU A 136 5.80 -2.96 13.63
C LEU A 136 6.63 -1.68 13.51
N SER A 137 7.89 -1.80 13.11
CA SER A 137 8.72 -0.64 12.76
C SER A 137 8.15 0.10 11.56
N MET A 138 7.91 1.41 11.68
CA MET A 138 7.46 2.26 10.58
C MET A 138 8.48 2.29 9.43
N LYS A 139 9.77 2.34 9.77
CA LYS A 139 10.85 2.38 8.79
C LYS A 139 10.94 1.09 7.99
N ALA A 140 10.76 -0.06 8.65
CA ALA A 140 10.81 -1.36 7.99
C ALA A 140 9.53 -1.66 7.19
N ALA A 141 8.35 -1.45 7.78
CA ALA A 141 7.06 -1.79 7.17
C ALA A 141 6.63 -0.79 6.08
N PHE A 142 6.86 0.50 6.31
CA PHE A 142 6.37 1.59 5.46
C PHE A 142 7.47 2.61 5.13
N GLY A 143 8.69 2.14 4.86
CA GLY A 143 9.88 2.97 4.62
C GLY A 143 9.71 4.04 3.54
N LYS A 144 8.85 3.84 2.53
CA LYS A 144 8.52 4.88 1.54
C LYS A 144 7.83 6.09 2.15
N VAL A 145 6.88 5.90 3.06
CA VAL A 145 6.16 6.98 3.74
C VAL A 145 7.08 7.64 4.77
N TRP A 146 7.81 6.84 5.54
CA TRP A 146 8.83 7.33 6.46
C TRP A 146 9.83 8.25 5.75
N ASN A 147 10.34 7.85 4.59
CA ASN A 147 11.25 8.68 3.77
C ASN A 147 10.64 10.00 3.30
N LEU A 148 9.31 10.14 3.19
CA LEU A 148 8.70 11.42 2.83
C LEU A 148 8.93 12.45 3.93
N GLU A 149 8.58 12.09 5.17
CA GLU A 149 8.78 12.95 6.33
C GLU A 149 10.27 13.31 6.50
N GLN A 150 11.16 12.32 6.42
CA GLN A 150 12.60 12.55 6.60
C GLN A 150 13.21 13.48 5.53
N ASN A 151 12.77 13.37 4.28
CA ASN A 151 13.32 14.17 3.18
C ASN A 151 12.68 15.55 3.04
N GLY A 152 11.45 15.72 3.51
CA GLY A 152 10.65 16.92 3.31
C GLY A 152 10.21 17.63 4.58
N GLY A 153 10.61 17.15 5.77
CA GLY A 153 10.19 17.66 7.07
C GLY A 153 8.74 17.34 7.45
N SER A 154 7.93 16.88 6.50
CA SER A 154 6.55 16.45 6.66
C SER A 154 6.14 15.51 5.54
N ILE A 155 5.03 14.78 5.71
CA ILE A 155 4.52 13.86 4.68
C ILE A 155 4.19 14.62 3.39
N ILE A 156 3.53 15.78 3.51
CA ILE A 156 3.17 16.61 2.34
C ILE A 156 4.42 17.22 1.69
N GLY A 157 5.33 17.79 2.49
CA GLY A 157 6.60 18.34 1.99
C GLY A 157 7.44 17.30 1.26
N GLY A 158 7.51 16.08 1.81
CA GLY A 158 8.17 14.94 1.19
C GLY A 158 7.53 14.53 -0.13
N THR A 159 6.21 14.56 -0.19
CA THR A 159 5.45 14.24 -1.41
C THR A 159 5.76 15.24 -2.52
N PHE A 160 5.76 16.54 -2.24
CA PHE A 160 6.13 17.57 -3.21
C PHE A 160 7.57 17.38 -3.73
N LYS A 161 8.52 17.16 -2.82
CA LYS A 161 9.93 16.93 -3.18
C LYS A 161 10.10 15.65 -4.02
N ALA A 162 9.37 14.59 -3.70
CA ALA A 162 9.37 13.35 -4.49
C ALA A 162 8.83 13.57 -5.91
N ILE A 163 7.77 14.38 -6.07
CA ILE A 163 7.21 14.74 -7.38
C ILE A 163 8.23 15.56 -8.20
N GLN A 164 8.87 16.56 -7.59
CA GLN A 164 9.90 17.37 -8.25
C GLN A 164 11.09 16.53 -8.71
N ASN A 165 11.61 15.66 -7.83
CA ASN A 165 12.71 14.76 -8.17
C ASN A 165 12.33 13.81 -9.31
N ARG A 166 11.09 13.32 -9.33
CA ARG A 166 10.59 12.44 -10.40
C ARG A 166 10.46 13.18 -11.73
N ALA A 167 10.08 14.46 -11.72
CA ALA A 167 10.04 15.29 -12.94
C ALA A 167 11.45 15.51 -13.53
N ASN A 168 12.45 15.61 -12.66
CA ASN A 168 13.85 15.83 -13.05
C ASN A 168 14.61 14.53 -13.41
N SER A 169 14.03 13.35 -13.13
CA SER A 169 14.67 12.07 -13.37
C SER A 169 14.23 11.47 -14.70
N GLN A 170 15.18 11.16 -15.60
CA GLN A 170 14.90 10.34 -16.78
C GLN A 170 14.71 8.88 -16.37
N LYS A 171 13.49 8.36 -16.47
CA LYS A 171 13.25 6.92 -16.32
C LYS A 171 13.66 6.19 -17.60
N PRO A 172 14.34 5.03 -17.50
CA PRO A 172 14.60 4.20 -18.67
C PRO A 172 13.27 3.81 -19.33
N PRO A 173 13.25 3.66 -20.67
CA PRO A 173 12.04 3.27 -21.39
C PRO A 173 11.56 1.90 -20.91
N ARG A 174 10.27 1.81 -20.60
CA ARG A 174 9.60 0.57 -20.18
C ARG A 174 9.53 -0.40 -21.37
N ASP A 175 9.77 -1.69 -21.11
CA ASP A 175 9.66 -2.74 -22.13
C ASP A 175 8.22 -2.79 -22.69
N VAL A 176 8.12 -2.70 -24.02
CA VAL A 176 6.86 -2.65 -24.77
C VAL A 176 6.05 -3.94 -24.68
N ARG A 177 6.69 -5.07 -24.35
CA ARG A 177 6.04 -6.38 -24.18
C ARG A 177 5.26 -6.47 -22.87
N LEU A 178 5.54 -5.60 -21.91
CA LEU A 178 4.87 -5.64 -20.61
C LEU A 178 3.44 -5.12 -20.73
N PRO A 179 2.46 -5.83 -20.14
CA PRO A 179 1.10 -5.33 -20.09
C PRO A 179 1.07 -3.97 -19.40
N LYS A 180 0.08 -3.15 -19.76
CA LYS A 180 -0.22 -1.88 -19.08
C LYS A 180 -1.49 -2.11 -18.25
N PRO A 181 -1.37 -2.45 -16.95
CA PRO A 181 -2.52 -2.54 -16.07
C PRO A 181 -3.30 -1.23 -16.10
N LYS A 182 -4.53 -1.25 -16.60
CA LYS A 182 -5.39 -0.06 -16.63
C LYS A 182 -5.71 0.32 -15.18
N GLY A 183 -5.59 1.60 -14.85
CA GLY A 183 -5.97 2.13 -13.53
C GLY A 183 -5.13 1.65 -12.34
N GLN A 184 -4.06 0.88 -12.55
CA GLN A 184 -3.15 0.48 -11.48
C GLN A 184 -1.78 1.13 -11.66
N THR A 185 -1.14 1.49 -10.55
CA THR A 185 0.24 1.99 -10.57
C THR A 185 1.19 0.81 -10.69
N VAL A 186 1.96 0.75 -11.79
CA VAL A 186 3.10 -0.16 -11.89
C VAL A 186 4.31 0.49 -11.24
N ARG A 187 4.91 -0.23 -10.29
CA ARG A 187 6.10 0.23 -9.56
C ARG A 187 7.40 -0.11 -10.26
#